data_AF-A4AEE7-F1
#
_entry.id   AF-A4AEE7-F1
#
_cell.length_a   1.000
_cell.length_b   1.000
_cell.length_c   1.000
_cell.angle_alpha   90.00
_cell.angle_beta   90.00
_cell.angle_gamma   90.00
#
_symmetry.space_group_name_H-M   'P 1'
#
loop_
_entity.id
_entity.type
_entity.pdbx_description
1 polymer ?
#
loop_
_entity_poly.entity_id
_entity_poly.type
_entity_poly.pdbx_seq_one_letter_code
_entity_poly.pdbx_strand_id
1 'polypeptide(L)'
;MNAERNNAARTARVTVRAVEGIGEIRPGDDLVQLIWDAVREPGMAEGDILVVTSKIVSKAEGRIVHASDREQAITDETVRLVASRAHENGVTRIVENRLGMVAAAAGVDASNTPEGTVLLLPHDPDATAQQLAKGLRELSGVAIGVLISDTLGRPWREGQTDVAIGAAGVHVIDDLRGGTDAAGRPLTVTMACTADELAAAGDLVKGKTSGCPVAIVSGLRHAVGSLDLPGASSLVRIGDRDMFRLGTDEAIELGRSEGHAEGFSVGYAAGMAAAQASGVNKPA
;
A
#
# COMPACT_ATOMS: atom_id res chain seq x y z
N MET A 1 18.02 -12.19 21.21
CA MET A 1 16.71 -11.81 20.64
C MET A 1 15.65 -12.91 20.78
N ASN A 2 15.82 -14.14 20.25
CA ASN A 2 14.75 -15.16 20.32
C ASN A 2 14.42 -15.68 21.73
N ALA A 3 15.41 -15.80 22.62
CA ALA A 3 15.18 -16.31 23.99
C ALA A 3 14.40 -15.32 24.88
N GLU A 4 14.63 -14.01 24.74
CA GLU A 4 13.89 -12.97 25.49
C GLU A 4 12.46 -12.79 24.96
N ARG A 5 12.25 -12.90 23.63
CA ARG A 5 10.90 -12.87 23.02
C ARG A 5 10.03 -14.06 23.47
N ASN A 6 10.60 -15.27 23.55
CA ASN A 6 9.86 -16.46 23.96
C ASN A 6 9.36 -16.42 25.42
N ASN A 7 10.02 -15.66 26.30
CA ASN A 7 9.59 -15.53 27.70
C ASN A 7 8.46 -14.49 27.89
N ALA A 8 8.37 -13.48 27.01
CA ALA A 8 7.32 -12.46 27.02
C ALA A 8 5.95 -12.96 26.50
N ALA A 9 5.92 -14.09 25.78
CA ALA A 9 4.72 -14.58 25.09
C ALA A 9 3.61 -15.13 26.01
N ARG A 10 3.88 -15.47 27.28
CA ARG A 10 2.89 -16.14 28.14
C ARG A 10 1.74 -15.25 28.63
N THR A 11 1.83 -13.92 28.48
CA THR A 11 0.77 -12.95 28.82
C THR A 11 0.82 -11.67 27.96
N ALA A 12 1.29 -11.76 26.71
CA ALA A 12 1.39 -10.58 25.85
C ALA A 12 -0.01 -9.98 25.58
N ARG A 13 -0.17 -8.67 25.85
CA ARG A 13 -1.41 -7.92 25.60
C ARG A 13 -1.12 -6.86 24.56
N VAL A 14 -1.94 -6.83 23.51
CA VAL A 14 -2.00 -5.73 22.54
C VAL A 14 -3.30 -4.97 22.78
N THR A 15 -3.22 -3.65 22.80
CA THR A 15 -4.40 -2.77 22.83
C THR A 15 -4.41 -1.88 21.60
N VAL A 16 -5.59 -1.67 21.02
CA VAL A 16 -5.80 -0.78 19.89
C VAL A 16 -6.90 0.19 20.29
N ARG A 17 -6.66 1.50 20.12
CA ARG A 17 -7.65 2.55 20.41
C ARG A 17 -7.67 3.60 19.32
N ALA A 18 -8.85 4.12 19.00
CA ALA A 18 -8.98 5.28 18.13
C ALA A 18 -8.50 6.55 18.86
N VAL A 19 -8.04 7.53 18.09
CA VAL A 19 -7.74 8.89 18.55
C VAL A 19 -8.86 9.81 18.08
N GLU A 20 -9.56 10.38 19.05
CA GLU A 20 -10.63 11.35 18.83
C GLU A 20 -10.07 12.78 18.84
N GLY A 21 -10.86 13.76 18.39
CA GLY A 21 -10.53 15.18 18.54
C GLY A 21 -9.61 15.80 17.49
N ILE A 22 -9.17 15.04 16.47
CA ILE A 22 -8.31 15.57 15.37
C ILE A 22 -9.10 16.50 14.43
N GLY A 23 -10.40 16.27 14.24
CA GLY A 23 -11.25 17.10 13.37
C GLY A 23 -11.00 16.89 11.87
N GLU A 24 -11.52 17.83 11.06
CA GLU A 24 -11.40 17.79 9.60
C GLU A 24 -10.12 18.48 9.13
N ILE A 25 -9.37 17.81 8.26
CA ILE A 25 -8.06 18.26 7.77
C ILE A 25 -8.19 19.05 6.47
N ARG A 26 -7.41 20.12 6.36
CA ARG A 26 -7.32 21.00 5.19
C ARG A 26 -5.91 20.98 4.58
N PRO A 27 -5.79 21.37 3.30
CA PRO A 27 -4.48 21.55 2.67
C PRO A 27 -3.59 22.50 3.47
N GLY A 28 -2.37 22.05 3.75
CA GLY A 28 -1.35 22.79 4.50
C GLY A 28 -1.40 22.64 6.02
N ASP A 29 -2.35 21.89 6.57
CA ASP A 29 -2.42 21.65 8.02
C ASP A 29 -1.20 20.88 8.54
N ASP A 30 -0.72 21.26 9.72
CA ASP A 30 0.39 20.59 10.42
C ASP A 30 -0.12 19.34 11.15
N LEU A 31 0.01 18.19 10.50
CA LEU A 31 -0.42 16.91 11.06
C LEU A 31 0.36 16.50 12.32
N VAL A 32 1.61 16.93 12.49
CA VAL A 32 2.37 16.62 13.72
C VAL A 32 1.68 17.28 14.90
N GLN A 33 1.39 18.58 14.80
CA GLN A 33 0.75 19.34 15.87
C GLN A 33 -0.68 18.87 16.13
N LEU A 34 -1.47 18.66 15.08
CA LEU A 34 -2.85 18.21 15.22
C LEU A 34 -2.97 16.84 15.88
N ILE A 35 -2.10 15.88 15.49
CA ILE A 35 -2.07 14.57 16.12
C ILE A 35 -1.57 14.69 17.56
N TRP A 36 -0.52 15.48 17.80
CA TRP A 36 0.02 15.71 19.14
C TRP A 36 -1.04 16.27 20.09
N ASP A 37 -1.77 17.29 19.68
CA ASP A 37 -2.82 17.92 20.50
C ASP A 37 -3.94 16.93 20.89
N ALA A 38 -4.22 15.96 20.02
CA ALA A 38 -5.22 14.92 20.27
C ALA A 38 -4.71 13.78 21.19
N VAL A 39 -3.39 13.59 21.33
CA VAL A 39 -2.80 12.46 22.06
C VAL A 39 -1.98 12.85 23.29
N ARG A 40 -1.67 14.14 23.48
CA ARG A 40 -0.79 14.63 24.56
C ARG A 40 -1.32 14.40 25.97
N GLU A 41 -2.62 14.17 26.12
CA GLU A 41 -3.26 13.79 27.39
C GLU A 41 -4.06 12.49 27.19
N PRO A 42 -3.69 11.37 27.86
CA PRO A 42 -2.64 11.23 28.87
C PRO A 42 -1.20 11.16 28.32
N GLY A 43 -1.01 11.28 27.00
CA GLY A 43 0.29 11.15 26.35
C GLY A 43 0.44 9.81 25.62
N MET A 44 1.54 9.69 24.87
CA MET A 44 1.94 8.44 24.23
C MET A 44 2.91 7.67 25.12
N ALA A 45 2.87 6.34 25.03
CA ALA A 45 3.80 5.47 25.72
C ALA A 45 4.97 5.04 24.81
N GLU A 46 6.11 4.75 25.42
CA GLU A 46 7.26 4.11 24.76
C GLU A 46 6.81 2.82 24.05
N GLY A 47 7.09 2.73 22.75
CA GLY A 47 6.72 1.59 21.92
C GLY A 47 5.29 1.63 21.37
N ASP A 48 4.56 2.73 21.54
CA ASP A 48 3.29 2.97 20.83
C ASP A 48 3.52 3.09 19.31
N ILE A 49 2.55 2.63 18.54
CA ILE A 49 2.56 2.72 17.08
C ILE A 49 1.28 3.42 16.63
N LEU A 50 1.42 4.55 15.94
CA LEU A 50 0.31 5.29 15.36
C LEU A 50 0.00 4.73 13.98
N VAL A 51 -1.27 4.41 13.74
CA VAL A 51 -1.80 4.04 12.42
C VAL A 51 -2.65 5.18 11.91
N VAL A 52 -2.12 5.92 10.95
CA VAL A 52 -2.67 7.17 10.39
C VAL A 52 -3.27 6.87 9.02
N THR A 53 -4.52 7.21 8.75
CA THR A 53 -5.09 7.00 7.40
C THR A 53 -4.41 7.89 6.36
N SER A 54 -4.18 7.35 5.17
CA SER A 54 -3.78 8.03 3.95
C SER A 54 -4.60 9.29 3.70
N LYS A 55 -5.90 9.29 4.01
CA LYS A 55 -6.81 10.39 3.69
C LYS A 55 -6.40 11.72 4.31
N ILE A 56 -6.02 11.74 5.59
CA ILE A 56 -5.63 12.99 6.24
C ILE A 56 -4.27 13.48 5.75
N VAL A 57 -3.39 12.54 5.39
CA VAL A 57 -2.10 12.84 4.79
C VAL A 57 -2.30 13.47 3.41
N SER A 58 -3.09 12.83 2.55
CA SER A 58 -3.47 13.35 1.24
C SER A 58 -4.13 14.72 1.32
N LYS A 59 -5.03 14.95 2.29
CA LYS A 59 -5.68 16.26 2.49
C LYS A 59 -4.67 17.33 2.87
N ALA A 60 -3.79 17.06 3.85
CA ALA A 60 -2.75 18.00 4.28
C ALA A 60 -1.76 18.31 3.14
N GLU A 61 -1.40 17.32 2.33
CA GLU A 61 -0.54 17.48 1.14
C GLU A 61 -1.25 18.14 -0.05
N GLY A 62 -2.54 18.47 0.05
CA GLY A 62 -3.28 19.11 -1.04
C GLY A 62 -3.57 18.18 -2.23
N ARG A 63 -3.64 16.87 -2.01
CA ARG A 63 -3.90 15.84 -3.04
C ARG A 63 -5.37 15.75 -3.48
N ILE A 64 -6.16 16.78 -3.21
CA ILE A 64 -7.55 16.89 -3.68
C ILE A 64 -7.51 17.48 -5.09
N VAL A 65 -8.04 16.75 -6.06
CA VAL A 65 -8.08 17.19 -7.46
C VAL A 65 -9.52 17.28 -7.96
N HIS A 66 -9.80 18.32 -8.74
CA HIS A 66 -11.05 18.40 -9.49
C HIS A 66 -11.02 17.38 -10.62
N ALA A 67 -11.97 16.46 -10.60
CA ALA A 67 -12.11 15.42 -11.61
C ALA A 67 -13.58 15.34 -12.00
N SER A 68 -13.90 15.86 -13.18
CA SER A 68 -15.20 15.62 -13.81
C SER A 68 -15.36 14.16 -14.23
N ASP A 69 -14.23 13.49 -14.48
CA ASP A 69 -14.14 12.06 -14.75
C ASP A 69 -13.11 11.41 -13.82
N ARG A 70 -13.59 10.56 -12.92
CA ARG A 70 -12.76 9.78 -11.99
C ARG A 70 -11.82 8.84 -12.73
N GLU A 71 -12.23 8.28 -13.87
CA GLU A 71 -11.40 7.36 -14.64
C GLU A 71 -10.15 8.04 -15.23
N GLN A 72 -10.23 9.34 -15.54
CA GLN A 72 -9.06 10.10 -15.95
C GLN A 72 -8.06 10.21 -14.80
N ALA A 73 -8.51 10.53 -13.58
CA ALA A 73 -7.62 10.58 -12.42
C ALA A 73 -6.96 9.22 -12.11
N ILE A 74 -7.71 8.13 -12.25
CA ILE A 74 -7.17 6.76 -12.13
C ILE A 74 -6.11 6.53 -13.20
N THR A 75 -6.38 6.93 -14.44
CA THR A 75 -5.44 6.78 -15.57
C THR A 75 -4.17 7.57 -15.34
N ASP A 76 -4.27 8.81 -14.84
CA ASP A 76 -3.11 9.66 -14.57
C ASP A 76 -2.21 9.08 -13.47
N GLU A 77 -2.80 8.44 -12.45
CA GLU A 77 -2.06 7.77 -11.37
C GLU A 77 -1.65 6.32 -11.70
N THR A 78 -2.05 5.79 -12.86
CA THR A 78 -1.71 4.44 -13.32
C THR A 78 -0.33 4.42 -13.97
N VAL A 79 0.56 3.55 -13.48
CA VAL A 79 1.81 3.19 -14.16
C VAL A 79 1.56 2.12 -15.21
N ARG A 80 0.79 1.09 -14.87
CA ARG A 80 0.37 0.04 -15.81
C ARG A 80 -0.92 -0.64 -15.38
N LEU A 81 -1.64 -1.18 -16.37
CA LEU A 81 -2.77 -2.07 -16.12
C LEU A 81 -2.27 -3.44 -15.69
N VAL A 82 -2.89 -4.02 -14.66
CA VAL A 82 -2.68 -5.40 -14.23
C VAL A 82 -3.85 -6.25 -14.68
N ALA A 83 -5.07 -5.86 -14.29
CA ALA A 83 -6.28 -6.57 -14.67
C ALA A 83 -7.45 -5.61 -14.85
N SER A 84 -8.40 -5.97 -15.71
CA SER A 84 -9.64 -5.23 -15.92
C SER A 84 -10.83 -6.17 -15.98
N ARG A 85 -11.97 -5.71 -15.49
CA ARG A 85 -13.22 -6.47 -15.58
C ARG A 85 -14.41 -5.55 -15.76
N ALA A 86 -15.14 -5.74 -16.85
CA ALA A 86 -16.40 -5.08 -17.08
C ALA A 86 -17.50 -5.65 -16.17
N HIS A 87 -18.38 -4.77 -15.73
CA HIS A 87 -19.59 -5.08 -14.96
C HIS A 87 -20.69 -4.06 -15.33
N GLU A 88 -21.90 -4.27 -14.84
CA GLU A 88 -23.08 -3.44 -15.20
C GLU A 88 -22.83 -1.93 -15.00
N ASN A 89 -22.10 -1.58 -13.95
CA ASN A 89 -21.81 -0.18 -13.57
C ASN A 89 -20.45 0.36 -14.07
N GLY A 90 -19.81 -0.26 -15.07
CA GLY A 90 -18.54 0.21 -15.63
C GLY A 90 -17.43 -0.84 -15.65
N VAL A 91 -16.17 -0.40 -15.56
CA VAL A 91 -15.00 -1.28 -15.60
C VAL A 91 -14.20 -1.11 -14.32
N THR A 92 -14.00 -2.19 -13.58
CA THR A 92 -13.04 -2.23 -12.49
C THR A 92 -11.66 -2.49 -13.05
N ARG A 93 -10.68 -1.68 -12.66
CA ARG A 93 -9.26 -1.83 -13.04
C ARG A 93 -8.42 -2.07 -11.80
N ILE A 94 -7.61 -3.13 -11.83
CA ILE A 94 -6.46 -3.34 -10.95
C ILE A 94 -5.24 -2.81 -11.71
N VAL A 95 -4.52 -1.90 -11.08
CA VAL A 95 -3.39 -1.19 -11.69
C VAL A 95 -2.23 -1.13 -10.72
N GLU A 96 -1.03 -1.03 -11.25
CA GLU A 96 0.12 -0.52 -10.50
C GLU A 96 0.02 1.01 -10.47
N ASN A 97 0.07 1.62 -9.29
CA ASN A 97 0.11 3.08 -9.14
C ASN A 97 1.54 3.60 -8.97
N ARG A 98 1.69 4.92 -8.85
CA ARG A 98 3.01 5.58 -8.71
C ARG A 98 3.78 5.21 -7.43
N LEU A 99 3.10 4.66 -6.43
CA LEU A 99 3.72 4.12 -5.21
C LEU A 99 4.15 2.65 -5.36
N GLY A 100 3.96 2.07 -6.56
CA GLY A 100 4.24 0.66 -6.85
C GLY A 100 3.17 -0.31 -6.32
N MET A 101 2.09 0.19 -5.72
CA MET A 101 1.03 -0.67 -5.19
C MET A 101 0.15 -1.18 -6.32
N VAL A 102 -0.20 -2.47 -6.26
CA VAL A 102 -1.11 -3.11 -7.19
C VAL A 102 -2.50 -3.24 -6.56
N ALA A 103 -3.40 -2.33 -6.92
CA ALA A 103 -4.71 -2.20 -6.28
C ALA A 103 -5.78 -1.69 -7.25
N ALA A 104 -7.03 -1.72 -6.80
CA ALA A 104 -8.14 -1.15 -7.56
C ALA A 104 -8.01 0.38 -7.66
N ALA A 105 -8.33 0.94 -8.82
CA ALA A 105 -8.48 2.38 -9.04
C ALA A 105 -7.26 3.24 -8.63
N ALA A 106 -6.04 2.68 -8.64
CA ALA A 106 -4.79 3.36 -8.25
C ALA A 106 -4.76 3.95 -6.83
N GLY A 107 -5.73 3.62 -5.96
CA GLY A 107 -5.93 4.30 -4.67
C GLY A 107 -6.64 5.67 -4.76
N VAL A 108 -7.24 5.99 -5.91
CA VAL A 108 -8.07 7.18 -6.09
C VAL A 108 -9.41 6.98 -5.40
N ASP A 109 -9.67 7.83 -4.41
CA ASP A 109 -10.86 7.80 -3.58
C ASP A 109 -11.80 8.97 -3.93
N ALA A 110 -13.09 8.68 -4.09
CA ALA A 110 -14.15 9.69 -4.28
C ALA A 110 -15.09 9.78 -3.07
N SER A 111 -14.84 8.99 -2.02
CA SER A 111 -15.64 8.98 -0.81
C SER A 111 -15.20 10.08 0.15
N ASN A 112 -16.17 10.74 0.79
CA ASN A 112 -15.95 11.81 1.77
C ASN A 112 -15.10 12.98 1.24
N THR A 113 -15.18 13.25 -0.07
CA THR A 113 -14.66 14.46 -0.73
C THR A 113 -15.81 15.34 -1.21
N PRO A 114 -15.61 16.66 -1.37
CA PRO A 114 -16.59 17.53 -2.02
C PRO A 114 -16.99 17.02 -3.41
N GLU A 115 -18.23 17.30 -3.82
CA GLU A 115 -18.73 16.92 -5.14
C GLU A 115 -17.81 17.42 -6.27
N GLY A 116 -17.55 16.57 -7.26
CA GLY A 116 -16.66 16.88 -8.38
C GLY A 116 -15.16 16.83 -8.05
N THR A 117 -14.78 16.29 -6.89
CA THR A 117 -13.38 16.09 -6.51
C THR A 117 -13.07 14.65 -6.13
N VAL A 118 -11.83 14.24 -6.36
CA VAL A 118 -11.28 12.97 -5.88
C VAL A 118 -10.02 13.24 -5.06
N LEU A 119 -9.70 12.32 -4.16
CA LEU A 119 -8.50 12.33 -3.34
C LEU A 119 -7.51 11.32 -3.90
N LEU A 120 -6.31 11.81 -4.24
CA LEU A 120 -5.20 10.97 -4.64
C LEU A 120 -4.42 10.52 -3.41
N LEU A 121 -3.66 9.44 -3.52
CA LEU A 121 -2.74 9.02 -2.46
C LEU A 121 -1.62 10.05 -2.20
N PRO A 122 -1.00 10.04 -1.01
CA PRO A 122 0.13 10.91 -0.70
C PRO A 122 1.28 10.76 -1.70
N HIS A 123 2.11 11.80 -1.84
CA HIS A 123 3.24 11.78 -2.77
C HIS A 123 4.31 10.76 -2.36
N ASP A 124 4.69 10.78 -1.08
CA ASP A 124 5.66 9.87 -0.48
C ASP A 124 5.23 9.56 0.96
N PRO A 125 4.38 8.53 1.15
CA PRO A 125 3.91 8.16 2.48
C PRO A 125 5.05 7.76 3.44
N ASP A 126 6.15 7.19 2.97
CA ASP A 126 7.27 6.84 3.85
C ASP A 126 7.93 8.12 4.40
N ALA A 127 8.16 9.13 3.55
CA ALA A 127 8.68 10.41 3.99
C ALA A 127 7.73 11.13 4.96
N THR A 128 6.43 11.12 4.70
CA THR A 128 5.46 11.74 5.61
C THR A 128 5.36 10.97 6.94
N ALA A 129 5.41 9.64 6.92
CA ALA A 129 5.51 8.84 8.15
C ALA A 129 6.77 9.18 8.95
N GLN A 130 7.90 9.41 8.29
CA GLN A 130 9.16 9.79 8.92
C GLN A 130 9.08 11.17 9.59
N GLN A 131 8.44 12.15 8.93
CA GLN A 131 8.20 13.48 9.50
C GLN A 131 7.31 13.40 10.74
N LEU A 132 6.21 12.65 10.66
CA LEU A 132 5.31 12.40 11.78
C LEU A 132 6.03 11.73 12.95
N ALA A 133 6.74 10.63 12.69
CA ALA A 133 7.46 9.90 13.72
C ALA A 133 8.53 10.76 14.39
N LYS A 134 9.29 11.54 13.62
CA LYS A 134 10.30 12.46 14.14
C LYS A 134 9.67 13.53 15.04
N GLY A 135 8.69 14.28 14.53
CA GLY A 135 8.08 15.38 15.27
C GLY A 135 7.35 14.91 16.54
N LEU A 136 6.65 13.79 16.46
CA LEU A 136 5.96 13.22 17.63
C LEU A 136 6.93 12.65 18.66
N ARG A 137 8.06 12.05 18.25
CA ARG A 137 9.13 11.64 19.18
C ARG A 137 9.76 12.86 19.87
N GLU A 138 9.98 13.95 19.16
CA GLU A 138 10.51 15.21 19.71
C GLU A 138 9.56 15.83 20.76
N LEU A 139 8.25 15.84 20.48
CA LEU A 139 7.24 16.40 21.38
C LEU A 139 6.96 15.52 22.60
N SER A 140 6.94 14.21 22.42
CA SER A 140 6.59 13.26 23.50
C SER A 140 7.77 12.75 24.32
N GLY A 141 8.98 12.82 23.78
CA GLY A 141 10.19 12.27 24.41
C GLY A 141 10.26 10.74 24.44
N VAL A 142 9.34 10.03 23.78
CA VAL A 142 9.29 8.56 23.74
C VAL A 142 9.49 8.02 22.32
N ALA A 143 10.05 6.82 22.20
CA ALA A 143 10.22 6.16 20.90
C ALA A 143 8.90 5.52 20.45
N ILE A 144 8.24 6.14 19.47
CA ILE A 144 7.01 5.63 18.84
C ILE A 144 7.24 5.25 17.37
N GLY A 145 6.36 4.43 16.84
CA GLY A 145 6.28 4.11 15.42
C GLY A 145 5.13 4.84 14.72
N VAL A 146 5.24 5.04 13.41
CA VAL A 146 4.13 5.56 12.58
C VAL A 146 3.96 4.67 11.36
N LEU A 147 2.72 4.29 11.07
CA LEU A 147 2.27 3.68 9.84
C LEU A 147 1.24 4.58 9.19
N ILE A 148 1.36 4.84 7.89
CA ILE A 148 0.30 5.40 7.08
C ILE A 148 -0.43 4.24 6.42
N SER A 149 -1.75 4.15 6.62
CA SER A 149 -2.57 3.05 6.13
C SER A 149 -3.59 3.49 5.09
N ASP A 150 -3.87 2.61 4.14
CA ASP A 150 -4.95 2.80 3.18
C ASP A 150 -5.77 1.52 3.03
N THR A 151 -7.02 1.66 2.59
CA THR A 151 -7.96 0.55 2.47
C THR A 151 -7.85 -0.13 1.12
N LEU A 152 -7.44 -1.41 1.11
CA LEU A 152 -7.27 -2.18 -0.11
C LEU A 152 -8.09 -3.48 -0.09
N GLY A 153 -8.56 -3.87 -1.28
CA GLY A 153 -8.98 -5.25 -1.53
C GLY A 153 -7.78 -6.19 -1.61
N ARG A 154 -8.03 -7.49 -1.74
CA ARG A 154 -6.96 -8.50 -1.87
C ARG A 154 -7.39 -9.68 -2.74
N PRO A 155 -6.45 -10.35 -3.44
CA PRO A 155 -6.76 -11.53 -4.22
C PRO A 155 -7.45 -12.62 -3.40
N TRP A 156 -8.40 -13.32 -4.03
CA TRP A 156 -9.04 -14.55 -3.54
C TRP A 156 -9.89 -14.43 -2.27
N ARG A 157 -10.12 -13.22 -1.74
CA ARG A 157 -11.00 -12.99 -0.58
C ARG A 157 -11.90 -11.78 -0.84
N GLU A 158 -13.17 -11.93 -0.49
CA GLU A 158 -14.09 -10.80 -0.44
C GLU A 158 -13.79 -9.90 0.78
N GLY A 159 -14.12 -8.62 0.63
CA GLY A 159 -13.88 -7.58 1.63
C GLY A 159 -12.53 -6.86 1.48
N GLN A 160 -12.40 -5.76 2.23
CA GLN A 160 -11.22 -4.90 2.26
C GLN A 160 -10.59 -4.91 3.66
N THR A 161 -9.32 -4.55 3.75
CA THR A 161 -8.62 -4.28 5.00
C THR A 161 -7.67 -3.13 4.78
N ASP A 162 -7.32 -2.40 5.84
CA ASP A 162 -6.19 -1.50 5.74
C ASP A 162 -4.88 -2.27 5.62
N VAL A 163 -3.97 -1.74 4.81
CA VAL A 163 -2.57 -2.15 4.68
C VAL A 163 -1.67 -0.93 4.87
N ALA A 164 -0.39 -1.15 5.16
CA ALA A 164 0.56 -0.06 5.29
C ALA A 164 1.03 0.43 3.90
N ILE A 165 0.93 1.73 3.66
CA ILE A 165 1.44 2.40 2.46
C ILE A 165 2.62 3.32 2.76
N GLY A 166 2.82 3.67 4.04
CA GLY A 166 3.98 4.40 4.55
C GLY A 166 4.36 3.90 5.94
N ALA A 167 5.65 3.94 6.30
CA ALA A 167 6.11 3.54 7.64
C ALA A 167 7.38 4.27 8.07
N ALA A 168 7.49 4.55 9.36
CA ALA A 168 8.72 5.04 9.99
C ALA A 168 8.83 4.62 11.45
N GLY A 169 10.05 4.25 11.88
CA GLY A 169 10.30 3.84 13.26
C GLY A 169 9.65 2.52 13.65
N VAL A 170 9.19 1.72 12.68
CA VAL A 170 8.53 0.41 12.86
C VAL A 170 9.21 -0.63 11.98
N HIS A 171 9.44 -1.83 12.50
CA HIS A 171 9.83 -2.98 11.70
C HIS A 171 8.62 -3.43 10.86
N VAL A 172 8.69 -3.21 9.54
CA VAL A 172 7.59 -3.55 8.63
C VAL A 172 7.41 -5.04 8.39
N ILE A 173 8.50 -5.81 8.55
CA ILE A 173 8.52 -7.26 8.53
C ILE A 173 9.12 -7.77 9.84
N ASP A 174 8.47 -8.74 10.48
CA ASP A 174 9.10 -9.60 11.49
C ASP A 174 9.74 -10.80 10.77
N ASP A 175 11.04 -10.70 10.52
CA ASP A 175 11.82 -11.71 9.80
C ASP A 175 12.38 -12.73 10.79
N LEU A 176 11.75 -13.90 10.84
CA LEU A 176 12.13 -14.99 11.73
C LEU A 176 13.07 -15.99 11.04
N ARG A 177 13.49 -15.73 9.78
CA ARG A 177 14.41 -16.61 9.05
C ARG A 177 15.75 -16.71 9.77
N GLY A 178 16.35 -17.89 9.71
CA GLY A 178 17.60 -18.19 10.42
C GLY A 178 17.42 -18.47 11.92
N GLY A 179 16.20 -18.30 12.46
CA GLY A 179 15.83 -18.77 13.79
C GLY A 179 15.38 -20.24 13.81
N THR A 180 14.92 -20.68 14.97
CA THR A 180 14.28 -22.00 15.16
C THR A 180 12.90 -21.83 15.78
N ASP A 181 11.97 -22.70 15.43
CA ASP A 181 10.65 -22.76 16.07
C ASP A 181 10.73 -23.34 17.50
N ALA A 182 9.57 -23.46 18.16
CA ALA A 182 9.46 -24.01 19.51
C ALA A 182 9.90 -25.48 19.63
N ALA A 183 9.93 -26.22 18.53
CA ALA A 183 10.41 -27.60 18.45
C ALA A 183 11.89 -27.69 18.00
N GLY A 184 12.59 -26.54 17.86
CA GLY A 184 13.98 -26.47 17.43
C GLY A 184 14.19 -26.61 15.92
N ARG A 185 13.13 -26.60 15.10
CA ARG A 185 13.23 -26.72 13.64
C ARG A 185 13.59 -25.36 13.02
N PRO A 186 14.49 -25.31 12.02
CA PRO A 186 14.86 -24.06 11.36
C PRO A 186 13.66 -23.37 10.70
N LEU A 187 13.57 -22.04 10.85
CA LEU A 187 12.64 -21.19 10.13
C LEU A 187 13.32 -20.67 8.86
N THR A 188 12.81 -21.03 7.68
CA THR A 188 13.44 -20.72 6.38
C THR A 188 12.68 -19.70 5.54
N VAL A 189 11.37 -19.54 5.76
CA VAL A 189 10.49 -18.66 4.95
C VAL A 189 9.66 -17.70 5.84
N THR A 190 9.74 -17.83 7.16
CA THR A 190 8.82 -17.16 8.07
C THR A 190 9.12 -15.67 8.19
N MET A 191 8.35 -14.86 7.46
CA MET A 191 8.35 -13.40 7.50
C MET A 191 6.89 -12.94 7.67
N ALA A 192 6.56 -12.39 8.83
CA ALA A 192 5.23 -11.80 9.05
C ALA A 192 5.25 -10.33 8.60
N CYS A 193 4.23 -9.91 7.84
CA CYS A 193 4.07 -8.50 7.47
C CYS A 193 3.43 -7.73 8.64
N THR A 194 4.26 -7.43 9.64
CA THR A 194 3.82 -6.78 10.88
C THR A 194 3.17 -5.43 10.60
N ALA A 195 3.65 -4.67 9.61
CA ALA A 195 3.02 -3.41 9.24
C ALA A 195 1.56 -3.57 8.79
N ASP A 196 1.25 -4.58 7.97
CA ASP A 196 -0.13 -4.82 7.50
C ASP A 196 -1.02 -5.39 8.60
N GLU A 197 -0.48 -6.23 9.49
CA GLU A 197 -1.21 -6.72 10.67
C GLU A 197 -1.63 -5.55 11.58
N LEU A 198 -0.72 -4.59 11.80
CA LEU A 198 -0.97 -3.39 12.60
C LEU A 198 -1.93 -2.43 11.90
N ALA A 199 -1.76 -2.21 10.59
CA ALA A 199 -2.66 -1.37 9.80
C ALA A 199 -4.11 -1.92 9.85
N ALA A 200 -4.26 -3.23 9.64
CA ALA A 200 -5.55 -3.91 9.74
C ALA A 200 -6.15 -3.83 11.15
N ALA A 201 -5.32 -3.99 12.21
CA ALA A 201 -5.77 -3.83 13.58
C ALA A 201 -6.24 -2.40 13.88
N GLY A 202 -5.54 -1.38 13.38
CA GLY A 202 -5.95 0.02 13.48
C GLY A 202 -7.29 0.30 12.79
N ASP A 203 -7.57 -0.35 11.66
CA ASP A 203 -8.85 -0.22 10.96
C ASP A 203 -10.05 -0.66 11.80
N LEU A 204 -9.88 -1.65 12.68
CA LEU A 204 -10.97 -2.14 13.55
C LEU A 204 -11.55 -1.04 14.45
N VAL A 205 -10.73 -0.08 14.88
CA VAL A 205 -11.14 0.99 15.79
C VAL A 205 -11.33 2.33 15.09
N LYS A 206 -10.57 2.60 14.00
CA LYS A 206 -10.86 3.75 13.14
C LYS A 206 -12.20 3.58 12.47
N GLY A 207 -12.51 2.40 11.90
CA GLY A 207 -13.70 2.20 11.10
C GLY A 207 -13.79 3.17 9.90
N LYS A 208 -14.86 3.05 9.10
CA LYS A 208 -15.01 3.87 7.89
C LYS A 208 -15.83 5.14 8.09
N THR A 209 -16.56 5.23 9.21
CA THR A 209 -17.56 6.29 9.47
C THR A 209 -17.39 6.99 10.81
N SER A 210 -16.41 6.61 11.62
CA SER A 210 -16.25 7.18 12.98
C SER A 210 -15.71 8.62 12.98
N GLY A 211 -15.09 9.05 11.87
CA GLY A 211 -14.34 10.30 11.83
C GLY A 211 -13.01 10.27 12.58
N CYS A 212 -12.50 9.10 12.99
CA CYS A 212 -11.22 8.94 13.67
C CYS A 212 -10.12 8.52 12.66
N PRO A 213 -9.23 9.44 12.25
CA PRO A 213 -8.23 9.13 11.22
C PRO A 213 -6.98 8.43 11.76
N VAL A 214 -6.82 8.36 13.09
CA VAL A 214 -5.63 7.80 13.75
C VAL A 214 -6.05 6.76 14.78
N ALA A 215 -5.30 5.68 14.86
CA ALA A 215 -5.34 4.72 15.97
C ALA A 215 -3.95 4.58 16.62
N ILE A 216 -3.93 4.18 17.89
CA ILE A 216 -2.71 3.83 18.62
C ILE A 216 -2.76 2.34 18.96
N VAL A 217 -1.69 1.63 18.58
CA VAL A 217 -1.42 0.25 18.97
C VAL A 217 -0.34 0.24 20.03
N SER A 218 -0.62 -0.39 21.19
CA SER A 218 0.30 -0.49 22.32
C SER A 218 0.58 -1.95 22.69
N GLY A 219 1.71 -2.19 23.36
CA GLY A 219 2.11 -3.53 23.83
C GLY A 219 3.07 -4.28 22.90
N LEU A 220 3.56 -3.61 21.85
CA LEU A 220 4.45 -4.19 20.84
C LEU A 220 5.78 -3.41 20.72
N ARG A 221 6.38 -3.02 21.85
CA ARG A 221 7.63 -2.25 21.87
C ARG A 221 8.75 -2.82 20.99
N HIS A 222 8.82 -4.14 20.84
CA HIS A 222 9.82 -4.81 20.00
C HIS A 222 9.65 -4.56 18.49
N ALA A 223 8.48 -4.08 18.06
CA ALA A 223 8.22 -3.70 16.68
C ALA A 223 8.66 -2.24 16.40
N VAL A 224 8.92 -1.44 17.44
CA VAL A 224 9.40 -0.05 17.29
C VAL A 224 10.93 -0.03 17.33
N GLY A 225 11.54 0.73 16.42
CA GLY A 225 12.99 0.86 16.29
C GLY A 225 13.45 2.25 15.87
N SER A 226 14.59 2.34 15.20
CA SER A 226 15.18 3.59 14.72
C SER A 226 14.45 4.15 13.49
N LEU A 227 14.60 5.46 13.21
CA LEU A 227 13.94 6.13 12.09
C LEU A 227 14.59 5.88 10.72
N ASP A 228 15.70 5.14 10.68
CA ASP A 228 16.38 4.67 9.46
C ASP A 228 15.96 3.25 9.06
N LEU A 229 15.01 2.64 9.78
CA LEU A 229 14.38 1.38 9.35
C LEU A 229 13.70 1.56 7.98
N PRO A 230 13.67 0.50 7.14
CA PRO A 230 12.96 0.53 5.87
C PRO A 230 11.48 0.88 6.03
N GLY A 231 10.97 1.71 5.13
CA GLY A 231 9.55 2.08 5.05
C GLY A 231 8.67 1.01 4.39
N ALA A 232 7.37 1.30 4.27
CA ALA A 232 6.38 0.40 3.69
C ALA A 232 6.60 0.18 2.18
N SER A 233 7.28 1.10 1.48
CA SER A 233 7.69 0.88 0.09
C SER A 233 8.54 -0.38 -0.09
N SER A 234 9.25 -0.82 0.95
CA SER A 234 10.03 -2.07 0.93
C SER A 234 9.18 -3.35 0.90
N LEU A 235 7.88 -3.25 1.24
CA LEU A 235 6.91 -4.35 1.18
C LEU A 235 6.45 -4.62 -0.27
N VAL A 236 6.55 -3.61 -1.14
CA VAL A 236 6.11 -3.71 -2.52
C VAL A 236 6.95 -4.75 -3.27
N ARG A 237 6.25 -5.72 -3.88
CA ARG A 237 6.86 -6.81 -4.65
C ARG A 237 6.48 -6.70 -6.13
N ILE A 238 7.11 -5.74 -6.80
CA ILE A 238 7.04 -5.54 -8.25
C ILE A 238 8.34 -5.96 -8.95
N GLY A 239 8.40 -5.82 -10.28
CA GLY A 239 9.60 -6.13 -11.08
C GLY A 239 9.85 -7.63 -11.19
N ASP A 240 11.11 -8.04 -11.04
CA ASP A 240 11.55 -9.45 -11.22
C ASP A 240 10.95 -10.41 -10.19
N ARG A 241 10.42 -9.89 -9.08
CA ARG A 241 9.77 -10.68 -8.03
C ARG A 241 8.24 -10.76 -8.19
N ASP A 242 7.67 -10.04 -9.15
CA ASP A 242 6.24 -10.04 -9.45
C ASP A 242 5.86 -11.32 -10.22
N MET A 243 5.19 -12.23 -9.52
CA MET A 243 4.69 -13.47 -10.11
C MET A 243 3.27 -13.32 -10.70
N PHE A 244 2.63 -12.17 -10.50
CA PHE A 244 1.22 -11.90 -10.86
C PHE A 244 1.13 -10.65 -11.74
N ARG A 245 2.07 -10.53 -12.70
CA ARG A 245 2.26 -9.33 -13.50
C ARG A 245 1.02 -8.93 -14.29
N LEU A 246 0.20 -9.87 -14.75
CA LEU A 246 -1.04 -9.60 -15.46
C LEU A 246 -2.19 -10.47 -14.92
N GLY A 247 -3.42 -9.95 -15.06
CA GLY A 247 -4.65 -10.72 -14.98
C GLY A 247 -4.73 -11.74 -16.12
N THR A 248 -5.56 -12.77 -15.93
CA THR A 248 -5.68 -13.88 -16.88
C THR A 248 -6.07 -13.40 -18.27
N ASP A 249 -7.06 -12.51 -18.37
CA ASP A 249 -7.58 -12.04 -19.65
C ASP A 249 -6.51 -11.19 -20.37
N GLU A 250 -5.82 -10.31 -19.64
CA GLU A 250 -4.72 -9.50 -20.17
C GLU A 250 -3.53 -10.35 -20.62
N ALA A 251 -3.20 -11.41 -19.88
CA ALA A 251 -2.11 -12.32 -20.24
C ALA A 251 -2.43 -13.13 -21.51
N ILE A 252 -3.67 -13.62 -21.65
CA ILE A 252 -4.14 -14.33 -22.85
C ILE A 252 -4.09 -13.40 -24.06
N GLU A 253 -4.60 -12.17 -23.92
CA GLU A 253 -4.63 -11.20 -25.01
C GLU A 253 -3.23 -10.80 -25.45
N LEU A 254 -2.32 -10.53 -24.50
CA LEU A 254 -0.92 -10.23 -24.82
C LEU A 254 -0.28 -11.38 -25.61
N GLY A 255 -0.37 -12.61 -25.10
CA GLY A 255 0.21 -13.77 -25.78
C GLY A 255 -0.40 -14.02 -27.17
N ARG A 256 -1.71 -13.81 -27.34
CA ARG A 256 -2.39 -13.90 -28.64
C ARG A 256 -1.85 -12.85 -29.62
N SER A 257 -1.67 -11.61 -29.15
CA SER A 257 -1.19 -10.50 -29.96
C SER A 257 0.27 -10.70 -30.41
N GLU A 258 1.15 -11.11 -29.50
CA GLU A 258 2.57 -11.37 -29.77
C GLU A 258 2.74 -12.56 -30.71
N GLY A 259 2.04 -13.67 -30.44
CA GLY A 259 2.09 -14.85 -31.30
C GLY A 259 1.53 -14.58 -32.70
N HIS A 260 0.48 -13.76 -32.82
CA HIS A 260 -0.02 -13.34 -34.12
C HIS A 260 1.01 -12.49 -34.88
N ALA A 261 1.62 -11.51 -34.22
CA ALA A 261 2.62 -10.63 -34.83
C ALA A 261 3.87 -11.41 -35.29
N GLU A 262 4.38 -12.32 -34.46
CA GLU A 262 5.50 -13.20 -34.79
C GLU A 262 5.15 -14.12 -35.97
N GLY A 263 4.01 -14.81 -35.89
CA GLY A 263 3.54 -15.70 -36.95
C GLY A 263 3.32 -14.97 -38.27
N PHE A 264 2.74 -13.76 -38.23
CA PHE A 264 2.58 -12.91 -39.41
C PHE A 264 3.92 -12.51 -40.01
N SER A 265 4.88 -12.06 -39.18
CA SER A 265 6.22 -11.68 -39.62
C SER A 265 6.96 -12.83 -40.31
N VAL A 266 6.98 -14.01 -39.68
CA VAL A 266 7.61 -15.23 -40.23
C VAL A 266 6.92 -15.67 -41.53
N GLY A 267 5.59 -15.73 -41.53
CA GLY A 267 4.81 -16.12 -42.70
C GLY A 267 4.98 -15.15 -43.88
N TYR A 268 5.00 -13.84 -43.60
CA TYR A 268 5.23 -12.80 -44.60
C TYR A 268 6.62 -12.92 -45.23
N ALA A 269 7.67 -13.08 -44.40
CA ALA A 269 9.03 -13.25 -44.88
C ALA A 269 9.18 -14.50 -45.76
N ALA A 270 8.59 -15.63 -45.35
CA ALA A 270 8.58 -16.86 -46.13
C ALA A 270 7.84 -16.70 -47.47
N GLY A 271 6.67 -16.04 -47.45
CA GLY A 271 5.90 -15.74 -48.65
C GLY A 271 6.67 -14.85 -49.64
N MET A 272 7.36 -13.82 -49.14
CA MET A 272 8.20 -12.93 -49.95
C MET A 272 9.38 -13.68 -50.58
N ALA A 273 10.05 -14.56 -49.82
CA ALA A 273 11.14 -15.38 -50.34
C ALA A 273 10.65 -16.36 -51.42
N ALA A 274 9.48 -16.98 -51.23
CA ALA A 274 8.87 -17.87 -52.22
C ALA A 274 8.44 -17.11 -53.50
N ALA A 275 7.91 -15.89 -53.36
CA ALA A 275 7.56 -15.04 -54.50
C ALA A 275 8.81 -14.65 -55.32
N GLN A 276 9.90 -14.28 -54.65
CA GLN A 276 11.19 -13.99 -55.30
C GLN A 276 11.75 -15.21 -56.04
N ALA A 277 11.75 -16.38 -55.39
CA ALA A 277 12.26 -17.62 -55.97
C ALA A 277 11.45 -18.12 -57.18
N SER A 278 10.14 -17.84 -57.21
CA SER A 278 9.24 -18.21 -58.30
C SER A 278 9.21 -17.22 -59.47
N GLY A 279 9.96 -16.11 -59.39
CA GLY A 279 10.02 -15.09 -60.45
C GLY A 279 8.72 -14.28 -60.61
N VAL A 280 7.81 -14.35 -59.64
CA VAL A 280 6.59 -13.55 -59.62
C VAL A 280 6.96 -12.15 -59.14
N ASN A 281 7.26 -11.26 -60.09
CA ASN A 281 7.42 -9.84 -59.78
C ASN A 281 6.06 -9.23 -59.41
N LYS A 282 6.06 -8.38 -58.38
CA LYS A 282 4.91 -7.57 -57.97
C LYS A 282 4.32 -6.87 -59.22
N PRO A 283 3.02 -6.97 -59.52
CA PRO A 283 2.43 -6.11 -60.54
C PRO A 283 2.59 -4.65 -60.08
N ALA A 284 2.94 -3.79 -61.03
CA ALA A 284 3.15 -2.35 -60.83
C ALA A 284 1.92 -1.65 -60.25
#